data_AF-A0A6A9TEL9-F1
#
_entry.id   AF-A0A6A9TEL9-F1
#
_cell.length_a   1.000
_cell.length_b   1.000
_cell.length_c   1.000
_cell.angle_alpha   90.00
_cell.angle_beta   90.00
_cell.angle_gamma   90.00
#
_symmetry.space_group_name_H-M   'P 1'
#
loop_
_entity.id
_entity.type
_entity.pdbx_description
1 polymer ?
#
loop_
_entity_poly.entity_id
_entity_poly.type
_entity_poly.pdbx_seq_one_letter_code
_entity_poly.pdbx_strand_id
1 'polypeptide(L)' 'MNTRRNLYLAAFVGASLSYIFNVLAFTGTFDVFRWSVFVVVFFGFTYGFEKFIGWQTSST' A
#
# COMPACT_ATOMS: atom_id res chain seq x y z
N MET A 1 -20.42 -2.78 4.88
CA MET A 1 -19.09 -3.44 5.07
C MET A 1 -18.27 -3.60 3.78
N ASN A 2 -18.59 -2.90 2.67
CA ASN A 2 -17.80 -2.97 1.42
C ASN A 2 -16.88 -1.76 1.18
N THR A 3 -17.13 -0.63 1.85
CA THR A 3 -16.42 0.63 1.60
C THR A 3 -14.94 0.58 1.99
N ARG A 4 -14.60 0.05 3.17
CA ARG A 4 -13.19 -0.07 3.62
C ARG A 4 -12.37 -0.96 2.69
N ARG A 5 -12.93 -2.10 2.29
CA ARG A 5 -12.31 -3.03 1.33
C ARG A 5 -12.09 -2.37 -0.03
N ASN A 6 -13.08 -1.64 -0.55
CA ASN A 6 -12.92 -0.88 -1.79
C ASN A 6 -11.86 0.21 -1.67
N LEU A 7 -11.74 0.85 -0.51
CA LEU A 7 -10.73 1.87 -0.26
C LEU A 7 -9.31 1.28 -0.25
N TYR A 8 -9.09 0.13 0.38
CA TYR A 8 -7.78 -0.54 0.31
C TYR A 8 -7.46 -1.02 -1.10
N LEU A 9 -8.44 -1.55 -1.83
CA LEU A 9 -8.24 -1.96 -3.23
C LEU A 9 -7.87 -0.77 -4.10
N ALA A 10 -8.57 0.36 -3.96
CA ALA A 10 -8.25 1.58 -4.69
C ALA A 10 -6.86 2.12 -4.33
N ALA A 11 -6.52 2.15 -3.04
CA ALA A 11 -5.20 2.57 -2.57
C ALA A 11 -4.08 1.64 -3.08
N PHE A 12 -4.31 0.33 -3.05
CA PHE A 12 -3.38 -0.66 -3.57
C PHE A 12 -3.14 -0.52 -5.08
N VAL A 13 -4.21 -0.34 -5.86
CA VAL A 13 -4.11 -0.14 -7.32
C VAL A 13 -3.36 1.15 -7.63
N GLY A 14 -3.71 2.26 -6.99
CA GLY A 14 -3.04 3.54 -7.19
C GLY A 14 -1.56 3.50 -6.83
N ALA A 15 -1.23 2.94 -5.65
CA ALA A 15 0.15 2.82 -5.19
C ALA A 15 0.97 1.87 -6.08
N SER A 16 0.39 0.74 -6.51
CA SER A 16 1.06 -0.21 -7.40
C SER A 16 1.34 0.40 -8.78
N LEU A 17 0.37 1.09 -9.38
CA LEU A 17 0.56 1.76 -10.67
C LEU A 17 1.65 2.83 -10.57
N SER A 18 1.60 3.65 -9.51
CA SER A 18 2.62 4.67 -9.26
C SER A 18 4.02 4.06 -9.15
N TYR A 19 4.18 2.98 -8.40
CA TYR A 19 5.45 2.26 -8.28
C TYR A 19 5.95 1.73 -9.62
N ILE A 20 5.09 1.04 -10.37
CA ILE A 20 5.44 0.44 -11.67
C ILE A 20 5.92 1.52 -12.64
N PHE A 21 5.17 2.61 -12.80
CA PHE A 21 5.56 3.71 -13.69
C PHE A 21 6.86 4.38 -13.25
N ASN A 22 7.05 4.59 -11.95
CA ASN A 22 8.27 5.17 -11.41
C ASN A 22 9.49 4.29 -11.69
N VAL A 23 9.40 2.98 -11.42
CA VAL A 23 10.50 2.05 -11.66
C VAL A 23 10.80 1.93 -13.15
N LEU A 24 9.77 1.84 -14.00
CA LEU A 24 9.95 1.81 -15.46
C LEU A 24 10.61 3.09 -15.97
N ALA A 25 10.24 4.25 -15.45
CA ALA A 25 10.82 5.53 -15.85
C ALA A 25 12.33 5.63 -15.54
N PHE A 26 12.77 5.08 -14.40
CA PHE A 26 14.16 5.19 -13.97
C PHE A 26 15.06 4.02 -14.36
N THR A 27 14.51 2.82 -14.53
CA THR A 27 15.30 1.59 -14.76
C THR A 27 14.99 0.89 -16.09
N GLY A 28 13.84 1.18 -16.71
CA GLY A 28 13.41 0.52 -17.93
C GLY A 28 13.02 -0.96 -17.78
N THR A 29 13.11 -1.52 -16.57
CA THR A 29 12.86 -2.94 -16.30
C THR A 29 11.88 -3.12 -15.14
N PHE A 30 10.96 -4.08 -15.26
CA PHE A 30 10.05 -4.43 -14.18
C PHE A 30 10.52 -5.70 -13.46
N ASP A 31 10.84 -5.56 -12.17
CA ASP A 31 11.22 -6.66 -11.27
C ASP A 31 10.05 -6.99 -10.34
N VAL A 32 9.44 -8.15 -10.56
CA VAL A 32 8.27 -8.64 -9.80
C VAL A 32 8.60 -8.86 -8.32
N PHE A 33 9.84 -9.25 -7.99
CA PHE A 33 10.25 -9.46 -6.60
C PHE A 33 10.34 -8.12 -5.86
N ARG A 34 10.92 -7.09 -6.48
CA ARG A 34 10.96 -5.75 -5.88
C ARG A 34 9.55 -5.16 -5.73
N TRP A 35 8.69 -5.38 -6.71
CA TRP A 35 7.29 -4.98 -6.61
C TRP A 35 6.54 -5.72 -5.49
N SER A 36 6.75 -7.03 -5.32
CA SER A 36 6.08 -7.77 -4.24
C SER A 36 6.55 -7.31 -2.86
N VAL A 37 7.85 -7.00 -2.69
CA VAL A 37 8.37 -6.38 -1.46
C VAL A 37 7.69 -5.03 -1.21
N PHE A 38 7.55 -4.19 -2.23
CA PHE A 38 6.79 -2.94 -2.12
C PHE A 38 5.34 -3.17 -1.67
N VAL A 39 4.65 -4.17 -2.24
CA VAL A 39 3.27 -4.51 -1.87
C VAL A 39 3.17 -4.92 -0.40
N VAL A 40 4.06 -5.80 0.06
CA VAL A 40 4.09 -6.26 1.46
C VAL A 40 4.34 -5.09 2.41
N VAL A 41 5.30 -4.22 2.08
CA VAL A 41 5.61 -3.02 2.87
C VAL A 41 4.41 -2.06 2.90
N PHE A 42 3.78 -1.82 1.75
CA PHE A 42 2.62 -0.93 1.63
C PHE A 42 1.45 -1.40 2.52
N PHE A 43 1.10 -2.69 2.45
CA PHE A 43 0.06 -3.25 3.32
C PHE A 43 0.47 -3.27 4.80
N GLY A 44 1.74 -3.55 5.09
CA GLY A 44 2.28 -3.47 6.45
C GLY A 44 2.12 -2.08 7.07
N PHE A 45 2.48 -1.03 6.32
CA PHE A 45 2.27 0.36 6.75
C PHE A 45 0.79 0.71 6.90
N THR A 46 -0.05 0.31 5.94
CA THR A 46 -1.48 0.59 6.00
C THR A 46 -2.12 -0.03 7.24
N TYR A 47 -1.81 -1.30 7.52
CA TYR A 47 -2.28 -1.97 8.74
C TYR A 47 -1.70 -1.35 10.01
N GLY A 48 -0.41 -1.01 10.00
CA GLY A 48 0.26 -0.34 11.12
C GLY A 48 -0.40 0.99 11.46
N PHE A 49 -0.69 1.82 10.46
CA PHE A 49 -1.40 3.09 10.64
C PHE A 49 -2.78 2.90 11.25
N GLU A 50 -3.54 1.90 10.79
CA GLU A 50 -4.86 1.64 11.36
C GLU A 50 -4.81 1.18 12.80
N LYS A 51 -3.85 0.32 13.15
CA LYS A 51 -3.63 -0.08 14.54
C LYS A 51 -3.16 1.08 15.41
N PHE A 52 -2.29 1.94 14.87
CA PHE A 52 -1.80 3.12 15.57
C PHE A 52 -2.93 4.11 15.85
N ILE A 53 -3.75 4.44 14.85
CA ILE A 53 -4.91 5.32 15.03
C ILE A 53 -5.89 4.69 16.02
N GLY A 54 -6.21 3.40 15.87
CA GLY A 54 -7.10 2.70 16.78
C GLY A 54 -6.61 2.70 18.24
N TRP A 55 -5.30 2.66 18.46
CA TRP A 55 -4.73 2.81 19.80
C TRP A 55 -5.03 4.20 20.36
N GLN A 56 -4.84 5.27 19.58
CA GLN A 56 -5.15 6.64 20.01
C GLN A 56 -6.65 6.85 20.28
N THR A 57 -7.54 6.25 19.50
CA THR A 57 -8.99 6.39 19.70
C THR A 57 -9.52 5.56 20.86
N SER A 58 -8.83 4.49 21.25
CA SER A 58 -9.26 3.60 22.35
C SER A 58 -8.78 4.07 23.73
N SER A 59 -7.93 5.11 23.77
CA SER A 59 -7.38 5.71 24.99
C SER A 59 -8.18 6.90 25.53
N THR A 60 -9.46 7.05 25.16
CA THR A 60 -10.42 8.03 25.75
C THR A 60 -11.75 7.34 25.98
#